data_AF-X0Z9F7-F1
#
_entry.id   AF-X0Z9F7-F1
#
_cell.length_a   1.000
_cell.length_b   1.000
_cell.length_c   1.000
_cell.angle_alpha   90.00
_cell.angle_beta   90.00
_cell.angle_gamma   90.00
#
_symmetry.space_group_name_H-M   'P 1'
#
loop_
_entity.id
_entity.type
_entity.pdbx_description
1 polymer ?
#
loop_
_entity_poly.entity_id
_entity_poly.type
_entity_poly.pdbx_seq_one_letter_code
_entity_poly.pdbx_strand_id
1 'polypeptide(L)'
;IMISNEAKLAYNAFLILSLLHVPDYPDNKKWLTLLAKGIISLQNIDGSFNTYFVSDRNTGIDYYPGEAMLALIKLYNKTGERTYLDSVYKAFYYYRRYWRNNKNTAFIPWHSQIYFLLYKEIKDPQIKDFVFEMNDWLINNYQIYSDAYVDEIGGFPKGNPRNSTSSYLEGIADAYLLARNIEDNLYINKYQNAIRLGVRFILLTQYTEDNTFYIENQRRALGGFRHSLISNTQRIDYTQHAIMALMKIYNNGILD
;
A
#
# COMPACT_ATOMS: atom_id res chain seq x y z
N ILE A 1 12.89 11.69 -12.36
CA ILE A 1 12.19 12.90 -12.84
C ILE A 1 12.23 13.97 -11.76
N MET A 2 12.33 15.25 -12.12
CA MET A 2 12.29 16.36 -11.16
C MET A 2 10.91 17.03 -11.16
N ILE A 3 10.33 17.21 -9.97
CA ILE A 3 9.08 17.96 -9.76
C ILE A 3 9.34 18.94 -8.63
N SER A 4 9.08 20.23 -8.85
CA SER A 4 9.33 21.30 -7.87
C SER A 4 10.76 21.26 -7.29
N ASN A 5 11.75 21.05 -8.15
CA ASN A 5 13.18 20.89 -7.82
C ASN A 5 13.53 19.69 -6.92
N GLU A 6 12.62 18.73 -6.75
CA GLU A 6 12.88 17.48 -6.04
C GLU A 6 12.87 16.30 -7.02
N ALA A 7 13.81 15.37 -6.84
CA ALA A 7 13.86 14.12 -7.59
C ALA A 7 13.70 12.95 -6.63
N LYS A 8 12.47 12.69 -6.18
CA LYS A 8 12.17 11.60 -5.24
C LYS A 8 12.18 10.25 -5.94
N LEU A 9 12.63 9.23 -5.23
CA LEU A 9 12.56 7.83 -5.64
C LEU A 9 11.13 7.43 -6.06
N ALA A 10 10.13 7.84 -5.25
CA ALA A 10 8.71 7.59 -5.47
C ALA A 10 8.19 8.02 -6.84
N TYR A 11 8.74 9.09 -7.43
CA TYR A 11 8.25 9.59 -8.72
C TYR A 11 8.47 8.57 -9.83
N ASN A 12 9.63 7.90 -9.84
CA ASN A 12 9.86 6.82 -10.80
C ASN A 12 8.94 5.62 -10.52
N ALA A 13 8.68 5.32 -9.25
CA ALA A 13 7.80 4.22 -8.85
C ALA A 13 6.38 4.39 -9.39
N PHE A 14 5.74 5.55 -9.15
CA PHE A 14 4.39 5.82 -9.61
C PHE A 14 4.27 5.88 -11.14
N LEU A 15 5.31 6.33 -11.84
CA LEU A 15 5.32 6.31 -13.30
C LEU A 15 5.42 4.88 -13.85
N ILE A 16 6.24 4.02 -13.25
CA ILE A 16 6.27 2.59 -13.62
C ILE A 16 4.89 1.98 -13.40
N LEU A 17 4.30 2.17 -12.21
CA LEU A 17 2.98 1.64 -11.88
C LEU A 17 1.92 2.12 -12.88
N SER A 18 1.96 3.39 -13.27
CA SER A 18 1.03 3.96 -14.26
C SER A 18 1.26 3.35 -15.65
N LEU A 19 2.52 3.32 -16.12
CA LEU A 19 2.88 2.81 -17.44
C LEU A 19 2.58 1.31 -17.62
N LEU A 20 2.59 0.53 -16.54
CA LEU A 20 2.15 -0.87 -16.57
C LEU A 20 0.66 -1.03 -16.94
N HIS A 21 -0.16 0.01 -16.72
CA HIS A 21 -1.59 0.03 -17.04
C HIS A 21 -1.92 0.72 -18.38
N VAL A 22 -0.95 1.35 -19.04
CA VAL A 22 -1.11 2.00 -20.36
C VAL A 22 -0.07 1.49 -21.37
N PRO A 23 -0.18 0.23 -21.82
CA PRO A 23 0.84 -0.41 -22.64
C PRO A 23 1.06 0.29 -24.00
N ASP A 24 0.05 0.98 -24.52
CA ASP A 24 0.09 1.69 -25.80
C ASP A 24 0.74 3.08 -25.71
N TYR A 25 1.21 3.50 -24.53
CA TYR A 25 1.94 4.75 -24.37
C TYR A 25 3.22 4.75 -25.23
N PRO A 26 3.55 5.83 -25.96
CA PRO A 26 4.76 5.86 -26.79
C PRO A 26 6.03 5.54 -26.01
N ASP A 27 6.91 4.70 -26.58
CA ASP A 27 8.15 4.25 -25.95
C ASP A 27 7.95 3.55 -24.57
N ASN A 28 6.77 2.99 -24.28
CA ASN A 28 6.43 2.41 -22.97
C ASN A 28 7.55 1.51 -22.40
N LYS A 29 8.00 0.51 -23.15
CA LYS A 29 9.05 -0.43 -22.72
C LYS A 29 10.36 0.29 -22.36
N LYS A 30 10.77 1.27 -23.18
CA LYS A 30 11.97 2.07 -22.94
C LYS A 30 11.85 2.87 -21.65
N TRP A 31 10.70 3.51 -21.42
CA TRP A 31 10.46 4.26 -20.19
C TRP A 31 10.44 3.37 -18.94
N LEU A 32 9.75 2.23 -18.99
CA LEU A 32 9.77 1.26 -17.90
C LEU A 32 11.20 0.83 -17.54
N THR A 33 12.02 0.48 -18.54
CA THR A 33 13.41 0.09 -18.32
C THR A 33 14.25 1.23 -17.72
N LEU A 34 14.14 2.46 -18.23
CA LEU A 34 14.93 3.59 -17.74
C LEU A 34 14.52 3.99 -16.31
N LEU A 35 13.22 4.02 -16.01
CA LEU A 35 12.72 4.35 -14.67
C LEU A 35 13.16 3.31 -13.64
N ALA A 36 13.09 2.01 -13.98
CA ALA A 36 13.51 0.92 -13.11
C ALA A 36 15.03 0.92 -12.88
N LYS A 37 15.83 1.18 -13.93
CA LYS A 37 17.28 1.40 -13.80
C LYS A 37 17.58 2.56 -12.86
N GLY A 38 16.81 3.65 -12.95
CA GLY A 38 16.91 4.77 -12.02
C GLY A 38 16.66 4.34 -10.56
N ILE A 39 15.57 3.62 -10.30
CA ILE A 39 15.29 3.09 -8.94
C ILE A 39 16.46 2.24 -8.44
N ILE A 40 16.93 1.28 -9.24
CA ILE A 40 18.00 0.35 -8.84
C ILE A 40 19.33 1.09 -8.61
N SER A 41 19.61 2.16 -9.35
CA SER A 41 20.83 2.96 -9.14
C SER A 41 20.89 3.63 -7.77
N LEU A 42 19.78 3.76 -7.07
CA LEU A 42 19.70 4.28 -5.70
C LEU A 42 19.80 3.18 -4.63
N GLN A 43 19.93 1.91 -5.02
CA GLN A 43 20.08 0.81 -4.06
C GLN A 43 21.51 0.70 -3.56
N ASN A 44 21.68 0.77 -2.24
CA ASN A 44 22.95 0.63 -1.55
C ASN A 44 23.38 -0.84 -1.43
N ILE A 45 24.63 -1.04 -0.98
CA ILE A 45 25.22 -2.37 -0.79
C ILE A 45 24.42 -3.20 0.22
N ASP A 46 23.91 -2.58 1.29
CA ASP A 46 23.12 -3.24 2.33
C ASP A 46 21.66 -3.53 1.93
N GLY A 47 21.23 -3.09 0.74
CA GLY A 47 19.89 -3.28 0.19
C GLY A 47 18.94 -2.11 0.42
N SER A 48 19.29 -1.11 1.24
CA SER A 48 18.51 0.12 1.40
C SER A 48 18.46 0.94 0.11
N PHE A 49 17.44 1.77 -0.06
CA PHE A 49 17.37 2.74 -1.14
C PHE A 49 17.55 4.17 -0.60
N ASN A 50 18.36 4.95 -1.31
CA ASN A 50 18.36 6.40 -1.15
C ASN A 50 17.01 6.95 -1.64
N THR A 51 16.43 7.89 -0.89
CA THR A 51 15.07 8.38 -1.13
C THR A 51 15.02 9.48 -2.21
N TYR A 52 16.17 10.03 -2.60
CA TYR A 52 16.31 11.09 -3.60
C TYR A 52 17.46 10.79 -4.56
N PHE A 53 17.33 11.25 -5.82
CA PHE A 53 18.36 11.10 -6.85
C PHE A 53 19.49 12.13 -6.80
N VAL A 54 19.19 13.32 -6.28
CA VAL A 54 20.10 14.50 -6.33
C VAL A 54 20.26 15.15 -4.96
N SER A 55 20.04 14.39 -3.89
CA SER A 55 20.12 14.88 -2.52
C SER A 55 20.37 13.73 -1.54
N ASP A 56 21.14 14.00 -0.48
CA ASP A 56 21.37 13.06 0.63
C ASP A 56 20.27 13.13 1.70
N ARG A 57 19.19 13.90 1.46
CA ARG A 57 18.02 13.91 2.34
C ARG A 57 17.46 12.51 2.45
N ASN A 58 17.10 12.10 3.67
CA ASN A 58 16.51 10.79 3.93
C ASN A 58 15.09 10.89 4.51
N THR A 59 14.22 11.65 3.85
CA THR A 59 12.80 11.77 4.23
C THR A 59 11.95 10.79 3.42
N GLY A 60 10.82 10.37 3.97
CA GLY A 60 9.90 9.45 3.29
C GLY A 60 10.39 8.01 3.21
N ILE A 61 11.37 7.61 4.05
CA ILE A 61 11.90 6.25 4.13
C ILE A 61 10.81 5.18 4.42
N ASP A 62 9.73 5.56 5.11
CA ASP A 62 8.58 4.69 5.36
C ASP A 62 7.66 4.49 4.15
N TYR A 63 7.85 5.25 3.07
CA TYR A 63 6.97 5.26 1.90
C TYR A 63 7.73 4.93 0.61
N TYR A 64 8.69 5.77 0.24
CA TYR A 64 9.28 5.77 -1.10
C TYR A 64 9.99 4.46 -1.46
N PRO A 65 10.74 3.81 -0.55
CA PRO A 65 11.31 2.51 -0.85
C PRO A 65 10.25 1.43 -1.06
N GLY A 66 9.17 1.45 -0.28
CA GLY A 66 8.05 0.54 -0.44
C GLY A 66 7.35 0.72 -1.79
N GLU A 67 7.08 1.97 -2.19
CA GLU A 67 6.52 2.30 -3.50
C GLU A 67 7.43 1.80 -4.64
N ALA A 68 8.75 2.04 -4.52
CA ALA A 68 9.74 1.65 -5.51
C ALA A 68 9.87 0.12 -5.65
N MET A 69 9.97 -0.60 -4.54
CA MET A 69 10.01 -2.06 -4.54
C MET A 69 8.72 -2.66 -5.11
N LEU A 70 7.56 -2.06 -4.82
CA LEU A 70 6.28 -2.51 -5.39
C LEU A 70 6.27 -2.34 -6.91
N ALA A 71 6.78 -1.21 -7.41
CA ALA A 71 6.93 -0.97 -8.84
C ALA A 71 7.87 -1.98 -9.50
N LEU A 72 9.03 -2.26 -8.89
CA LEU A 72 9.99 -3.24 -9.40
C LEU A 72 9.41 -4.66 -9.45
N ILE A 73 8.77 -5.15 -8.38
CA ILE A 73 8.25 -6.52 -8.38
C ILE A 73 7.04 -6.69 -9.32
N LYS A 74 6.21 -5.65 -9.49
CA LYS A 74 5.14 -5.67 -10.50
C LYS A 74 5.72 -5.66 -11.92
N LEU A 75 6.81 -4.93 -12.14
CA LEU A 75 7.51 -4.96 -13.42
C LEU A 75 8.14 -6.33 -13.69
N TYR A 76 8.77 -6.95 -12.69
CA TYR A 76 9.23 -8.34 -12.78
C TYR A 76 8.10 -9.29 -13.18
N ASN A 77 6.94 -9.23 -12.53
CA ASN A 77 5.80 -10.10 -12.88
C ASN A 77 5.34 -9.90 -14.33
N LYS A 78 5.56 -8.71 -14.91
CA LYS A 78 5.22 -8.40 -16.31
C LYS A 78 6.29 -8.86 -17.30
N THR A 79 7.57 -8.78 -16.94
CA THR A 79 8.70 -8.96 -17.89
C THR A 79 9.52 -10.21 -17.67
N GLY A 80 9.49 -10.81 -16.48
CA GLY A 80 10.38 -11.90 -16.06
C GLY A 80 11.82 -11.48 -15.76
N GLU A 81 12.13 -10.17 -15.80
CA GLU A 81 13.52 -9.69 -15.66
C GLU A 81 14.01 -9.76 -14.21
N ARG A 82 14.88 -10.76 -13.94
CA ARG A 82 15.30 -11.11 -12.59
C ARG A 82 15.97 -9.99 -11.80
N THR A 83 16.65 -9.05 -12.46
CA THR A 83 17.28 -7.91 -11.78
C THR A 83 16.30 -7.14 -10.89
N TYR A 84 15.02 -7.05 -11.28
CA TYR A 84 14.00 -6.39 -10.48
C TYR A 84 13.62 -7.20 -9.23
N LEU A 85 13.45 -8.53 -9.38
CA LEU A 85 13.18 -9.45 -8.26
C LEU A 85 14.35 -9.47 -7.27
N ASP A 86 15.57 -9.60 -7.78
CA ASP A 86 16.79 -9.70 -6.97
C ASP A 86 17.02 -8.40 -6.17
N SER A 87 16.72 -7.23 -6.77
CA SER A 87 16.76 -5.94 -6.07
C SER A 87 15.77 -5.88 -4.90
N VAL A 88 14.53 -6.32 -5.11
CA VAL A 88 13.50 -6.35 -4.05
C VAL A 88 13.86 -7.35 -2.95
N TYR A 89 14.36 -8.53 -3.32
CA TYR A 89 14.79 -9.54 -2.35
C TYR A 89 15.98 -9.07 -1.51
N LYS A 90 16.95 -8.39 -2.10
CA LYS A 90 18.07 -7.77 -1.37
C LYS A 90 17.57 -6.75 -0.35
N ALA A 91 16.61 -5.90 -0.74
CA ALA A 91 16.07 -4.85 0.13
C ALA A 91 15.25 -5.39 1.31
N PHE A 92 14.62 -6.55 1.17
CA PHE A 92 13.81 -7.17 2.24
C PHE A 92 14.55 -7.25 3.58
N TYR A 93 15.80 -7.73 3.59
CA TYR A 93 16.54 -7.91 4.85
C TYR A 93 16.86 -6.60 5.56
N TYR A 94 17.14 -5.53 4.80
CA TYR A 94 17.35 -4.20 5.37
C TYR A 94 16.05 -3.68 5.99
N TYR A 95 14.97 -3.65 5.20
CA TYR A 95 13.73 -3.02 5.61
C TYR A 95 12.98 -3.77 6.71
N ARG A 96 13.12 -5.10 6.78
CA ARG A 96 12.65 -5.90 7.92
C ARG A 96 13.32 -5.48 9.23
N ARG A 97 14.64 -5.31 9.22
CA ARG A 97 15.40 -4.86 10.39
C ARG A 97 15.06 -3.42 10.75
N TYR A 98 14.98 -2.56 9.73
CA TYR A 98 14.62 -1.16 9.88
C TYR A 98 13.28 -1.00 10.60
N TRP A 99 12.21 -1.64 10.10
CA TRP A 99 10.88 -1.49 10.68
C TRP A 99 10.80 -2.06 12.10
N ARG A 100 11.44 -3.20 12.38
CA ARG A 100 11.48 -3.75 13.75
C ARG A 100 12.09 -2.79 14.77
N ASN A 101 13.06 -1.98 14.35
CA ASN A 101 13.70 -0.95 15.18
C ASN A 101 12.95 0.40 15.16
N ASN A 102 12.01 0.59 14.24
CA ASN A 102 11.32 1.88 14.00
C ASN A 102 9.83 1.65 13.69
N LYS A 103 9.15 0.83 14.50
CA LYS A 103 7.79 0.38 14.19
C LYS A 103 6.85 1.57 13.98
N ASN A 104 6.26 1.61 12.80
CA ASN A 104 5.29 2.63 12.41
C ASN A 104 4.25 2.03 11.47
N THR A 105 3.11 2.70 11.35
CA THR A 105 1.99 2.21 10.54
C THR A 105 2.14 2.54 9.05
N ALA A 106 2.85 3.63 8.72
CA ALA A 106 3.03 4.13 7.36
C ALA A 106 3.73 3.12 6.42
N PHE A 107 4.71 2.40 6.97
CA PHE A 107 5.49 1.38 6.28
C PHE A 107 4.67 0.17 5.80
N ILE A 108 3.67 -0.22 6.60
CA ILE A 108 3.04 -1.55 6.53
C ILE A 108 2.25 -1.79 5.24
N PRO A 109 1.39 -0.86 4.76
CA PRO A 109 0.63 -1.04 3.52
C PRO A 109 1.48 -1.49 2.34
N TRP A 110 2.50 -0.69 1.99
CA TRP A 110 3.34 -0.92 0.82
C TRP A 110 4.10 -2.22 0.94
N HIS A 111 4.77 -2.42 2.08
CA HIS A 111 5.63 -3.57 2.32
C HIS A 111 4.85 -4.89 2.37
N SER A 112 3.60 -4.88 2.86
CA SER A 112 2.74 -6.07 2.81
C SER A 112 2.45 -6.51 1.37
N GLN A 113 2.16 -5.56 0.46
CA GLN A 113 1.90 -5.89 -0.94
C GLN A 113 3.15 -6.45 -1.62
N ILE A 114 4.30 -5.84 -1.37
CA ILE A 114 5.60 -6.27 -1.92
C ILE A 114 5.90 -7.69 -1.47
N TYR A 115 5.82 -7.95 -0.16
CA TYR A 115 6.27 -9.20 0.42
C TYR A 115 5.31 -10.35 0.15
N PHE A 116 4.03 -10.08 -0.06
CA PHE A 116 3.11 -11.07 -0.63
C PHE A 116 3.56 -11.53 -2.03
N LEU A 117 3.88 -10.59 -2.92
CA LEU A 117 4.36 -10.91 -4.27
C LEU A 117 5.74 -11.59 -4.21
N LEU A 118 6.64 -11.13 -3.33
CA LEU A 118 7.98 -11.68 -3.19
C LEU A 118 7.95 -13.12 -2.65
N TYR A 119 7.08 -13.40 -1.69
CA TYR A 119 6.92 -14.76 -1.16
C TYR A 119 6.38 -15.73 -2.22
N LYS A 120 5.54 -15.27 -3.16
CA LYS A 120 5.07 -16.12 -4.26
C LYS A 120 6.22 -16.64 -5.13
N GLU A 121 7.28 -15.86 -5.29
CA GLU A 121 8.45 -16.18 -6.12
C GLU A 121 9.54 -16.93 -5.35
N ILE A 122 9.89 -16.45 -4.15
CA ILE A 122 11.09 -16.93 -3.42
C ILE A 122 10.76 -18.01 -2.39
N LYS A 123 9.55 -18.00 -1.83
CA LYS A 123 9.10 -18.93 -0.77
C LYS A 123 9.95 -18.92 0.51
N ASP A 124 10.75 -17.89 0.77
CA ASP A 124 11.46 -17.72 2.04
C ASP A 124 10.45 -17.52 3.19
N PRO A 125 10.38 -18.42 4.20
CA PRO A 125 9.46 -18.31 5.32
C PRO A 125 9.57 -16.98 6.08
N GLN A 126 10.76 -16.38 6.13
CA GLN A 126 10.97 -15.10 6.82
C GLN A 126 10.15 -13.97 6.23
N ILE A 127 9.88 -14.01 4.92
CA ILE A 127 9.05 -13.02 4.23
C ILE A 127 7.60 -13.15 4.71
N LYS A 128 7.07 -14.38 4.69
CA LYS A 128 5.71 -14.68 5.15
C LYS A 128 5.53 -14.31 6.63
N ASP A 129 6.45 -14.74 7.48
CA ASP A 129 6.40 -14.42 8.91
C ASP A 129 6.41 -12.91 9.15
N PHE A 130 7.16 -12.16 8.33
CA PHE A 130 7.22 -10.70 8.45
C PHE A 130 5.94 -10.00 7.98
N VAL A 131 5.28 -10.49 6.92
CA VAL A 131 3.96 -10.00 6.50
C VAL A 131 2.96 -10.13 7.64
N PHE A 132 2.92 -11.29 8.31
CA PHE A 132 2.00 -11.51 9.43
C PHE A 132 2.37 -10.66 10.65
N GLU A 133 3.67 -10.56 10.99
CA GLU A 133 4.15 -9.72 12.09
C GLU A 133 3.69 -8.26 11.95
N MET A 134 3.87 -7.67 10.77
CA MET A 134 3.48 -6.28 10.53
C MET A 134 1.97 -6.08 10.62
N ASN A 135 1.19 -6.91 9.93
CA ASN A 135 -0.27 -6.74 9.88
C ASN A 135 -0.92 -7.07 11.23
N ASP A 136 -0.40 -8.04 11.97
CA ASP A 136 -0.84 -8.30 13.34
C ASP A 136 -0.59 -7.13 14.26
N TRP A 137 0.61 -6.56 14.21
CA TRP A 137 0.93 -5.38 15.01
C TRP A 137 0.01 -4.21 14.66
N LEU A 138 -0.24 -3.97 13.37
CA LEU A 138 -1.14 -2.90 12.92
C LEU A 138 -2.57 -3.11 13.44
N ILE A 139 -3.14 -4.29 13.21
CA ILE A 139 -4.51 -4.63 13.60
C ILE A 139 -4.68 -4.54 15.12
N ASN A 140 -3.80 -5.22 15.87
CA ASN A 140 -3.94 -5.35 17.32
C ASN A 140 -3.80 -4.00 18.05
N ASN A 141 -2.98 -3.07 17.53
CA ASN A 141 -2.69 -1.82 18.21
C ASN A 141 -3.51 -0.62 17.68
N TYR A 142 -3.96 -0.67 16.42
CA TYR A 142 -4.52 0.51 15.75
C TYR A 142 -5.91 0.32 15.16
N GLN A 143 -6.48 -0.88 15.11
CA GLN A 143 -7.88 -1.03 14.69
C GLN A 143 -8.84 -0.73 15.84
N ILE A 144 -9.95 -0.05 15.54
CA ILE A 144 -11.03 0.18 16.49
C ILE A 144 -11.98 -1.03 16.48
N TYR A 145 -12.03 -1.79 17.57
CA TYR A 145 -12.97 -2.90 17.75
C TYR A 145 -14.20 -2.53 18.60
N SER A 146 -14.08 -1.46 19.39
CA SER A 146 -15.13 -0.95 20.26
C SER A 146 -14.93 0.55 20.41
N ASP A 147 -16.01 1.32 20.26
CA ASP A 147 -16.03 2.75 20.52
C ASP A 147 -17.44 3.17 20.95
N ALA A 148 -17.58 4.32 21.62
CA ALA A 148 -18.88 4.92 21.88
C ALA A 148 -19.57 5.35 20.57
N TYR A 149 -18.78 5.72 19.55
CA TYR A 149 -19.25 6.02 18.21
C TYR A 149 -19.15 4.77 17.33
N VAL A 150 -20.26 4.06 17.16
CA VAL A 150 -20.33 2.80 16.40
C VAL A 150 -19.82 2.95 14.95
N ASP A 151 -19.92 4.14 14.38
CA ASP A 151 -19.43 4.43 13.02
C ASP A 151 -17.90 4.45 12.91
N GLU A 152 -17.18 4.62 14.03
CA GLU A 152 -15.72 4.53 14.05
C GLU A 152 -15.19 3.09 14.10
N ILE A 153 -16.03 2.12 14.47
CA ILE A 153 -15.63 0.71 14.55
C ILE A 153 -15.17 0.20 13.17
N GLY A 154 -14.00 -0.42 13.17
CA GLY A 154 -13.29 -0.92 12.00
C GLY A 154 -12.27 0.06 11.43
N GLY A 155 -12.38 1.35 11.76
CA GLY A 155 -11.48 2.39 11.31
C GLY A 155 -10.09 2.32 11.96
N PHE A 156 -9.14 2.99 11.31
CA PHE A 156 -7.77 3.14 11.73
C PHE A 156 -7.26 4.58 11.48
N PRO A 157 -6.28 5.06 12.26
CA PRO A 157 -5.81 4.49 13.52
C PRO A 157 -6.82 4.74 14.67
N LYS A 158 -6.70 3.94 15.72
CA LYS A 158 -7.45 4.10 16.97
C LYS A 158 -7.36 5.55 17.49
N GLY A 159 -8.51 6.11 17.85
CA GLY A 159 -8.67 7.48 18.35
C GLY A 159 -8.67 8.58 17.28
N ASN A 160 -8.35 8.26 16.02
CA ASN A 160 -8.48 9.20 14.90
C ASN A 160 -8.67 8.43 13.57
N PRO A 161 -9.77 7.68 13.42
CA PRO A 161 -10.00 6.85 12.24
C PRO A 161 -10.24 7.73 11.00
N ARG A 162 -9.53 7.40 9.92
CA ARG A 162 -9.47 8.24 8.72
C ARG A 162 -9.10 7.44 7.47
N ASN A 163 -8.88 8.13 6.36
CA ASN A 163 -8.58 7.59 5.03
C ASN A 163 -7.40 6.59 5.01
N SER A 164 -6.49 6.66 5.97
CA SER A 164 -5.41 5.68 6.12
C SER A 164 -5.92 4.24 6.31
N THR A 165 -7.16 4.07 6.81
CA THR A 165 -7.86 2.77 6.84
C THR A 165 -7.81 2.06 5.49
N SER A 166 -8.04 2.79 4.40
CA SER A 166 -8.01 2.25 3.05
C SER A 166 -6.64 1.68 2.68
N SER A 167 -5.57 2.45 2.91
CA SER A 167 -4.20 1.98 2.65
C SER A 167 -3.84 0.77 3.51
N TYR A 168 -4.26 0.74 4.78
CA TYR A 168 -4.05 -0.41 5.65
C TYR A 168 -4.76 -1.66 5.14
N LEU A 169 -6.01 -1.54 4.66
CA LEU A 169 -6.73 -2.67 4.09
C LEU A 169 -6.11 -3.21 2.81
N GLU A 170 -5.43 -2.40 2.00
CA GLU A 170 -4.68 -2.94 0.85
C GLU A 170 -3.61 -3.94 1.27
N GLY A 171 -2.89 -3.65 2.38
CA GLY A 171 -1.86 -4.52 2.93
C GLY A 171 -2.43 -5.72 3.68
N ILE A 172 -3.47 -5.51 4.50
CA ILE A 172 -4.15 -6.59 5.24
C ILE A 172 -4.81 -7.57 4.27
N ALA A 173 -5.36 -7.09 3.14
CA ALA A 173 -5.87 -7.96 2.08
C ALA A 173 -4.77 -8.86 1.50
N ASP A 174 -3.56 -8.33 1.24
CA ASP A 174 -2.45 -9.18 0.77
C ASP A 174 -1.98 -10.18 1.84
N ALA A 175 -2.03 -9.81 3.13
CA ALA A 175 -1.77 -10.73 4.24
C ALA A 175 -2.85 -11.83 4.32
N TYR A 176 -4.12 -11.50 4.11
CA TYR A 176 -5.21 -12.48 3.98
C TYR A 176 -4.96 -13.44 2.81
N LEU A 177 -4.61 -12.92 1.63
CA LEU A 177 -4.33 -13.74 0.45
C LEU A 177 -3.13 -14.65 0.68
N LEU A 178 -2.12 -14.17 1.40
CA LEU A 178 -0.98 -14.99 1.80
C LEU A 178 -1.43 -16.14 2.71
N ALA A 179 -2.19 -15.84 3.77
CA ALA A 179 -2.73 -16.85 4.69
C ALA A 179 -3.59 -17.89 3.97
N ARG A 180 -4.43 -17.43 3.03
CA ARG A 180 -5.24 -18.32 2.17
C ARG A 180 -4.38 -19.24 1.31
N ASN A 181 -3.32 -18.73 0.69
CA ASN A 181 -2.44 -19.53 -0.17
C ASN A 181 -1.67 -20.63 0.58
N ILE A 182 -1.52 -20.49 1.90
CA ILE A 182 -0.83 -21.47 2.76
C ILE A 182 -1.81 -22.20 3.69
N GLU A 183 -3.12 -22.02 3.50
CA GLU A 183 -4.20 -22.67 4.26
C GLU A 183 -4.14 -22.41 5.78
N ASP A 184 -3.69 -21.24 6.21
CA ASP A 184 -3.61 -20.86 7.63
C ASP A 184 -4.94 -20.25 8.12
N ASN A 185 -5.83 -21.12 8.59
CA ASN A 185 -7.18 -20.75 9.03
C ASN A 185 -7.22 -19.72 10.17
N LEU A 186 -6.20 -19.68 11.03
CA LEU A 186 -6.15 -18.69 12.11
C LEU A 186 -5.99 -17.29 11.53
N TYR A 187 -5.04 -17.12 10.61
CA TYR A 187 -4.79 -15.84 9.96
C TYR A 187 -5.88 -15.47 8.94
N ILE A 188 -6.44 -16.44 8.22
CA ILE A 188 -7.59 -16.23 7.33
C ILE A 188 -8.74 -15.58 8.10
N ASN A 189 -9.17 -16.19 9.22
CA ASN A 189 -10.29 -15.68 10.03
C ASN A 189 -9.98 -14.30 10.62
N LYS A 190 -8.78 -14.12 11.17
CA LYS A 190 -8.37 -12.85 11.78
C LYS A 190 -8.41 -11.70 10.77
N TYR A 191 -7.77 -11.89 9.62
CA TYR A 191 -7.68 -10.84 8.59
C TYR A 191 -9.02 -10.61 7.91
N GLN A 192 -9.82 -11.65 7.66
CA GLN A 192 -11.18 -11.48 7.13
C GLN A 192 -12.04 -10.61 8.04
N ASN A 193 -12.00 -10.85 9.36
CA ASN A 193 -12.76 -10.04 10.32
C ASN A 193 -12.29 -8.58 10.34
N ALA A 194 -10.96 -8.35 10.38
CA ALA A 194 -10.39 -7.00 10.31
C ALA A 194 -10.79 -6.26 9.03
N ILE A 195 -10.76 -6.97 7.89
CA ILE A 195 -11.16 -6.44 6.58
C ILE A 195 -12.65 -6.09 6.58
N ARG A 196 -13.52 -6.97 7.08
CA ARG A 196 -14.98 -6.74 7.13
C ARG A 196 -15.33 -5.44 7.86
N LEU A 197 -14.73 -5.22 9.03
CA LEU A 197 -14.93 -4.01 9.81
C LEU A 197 -14.35 -2.78 9.10
N GLY A 198 -13.14 -2.89 8.55
CA GLY A 198 -12.51 -1.78 7.83
C GLY A 198 -13.28 -1.36 6.58
N VAL A 199 -13.81 -2.32 5.81
CA VAL A 199 -14.63 -2.04 4.61
C VAL A 199 -15.87 -1.24 4.98
N ARG A 200 -16.56 -1.61 6.07
CA ARG A 200 -17.69 -0.82 6.58
C ARG A 200 -17.27 0.64 6.82
N PHE A 201 -16.16 0.86 7.52
CA PHE A 201 -15.66 2.21 7.78
C PHE A 201 -15.36 2.98 6.48
N ILE A 202 -14.68 2.35 5.52
CA ILE A 202 -14.38 2.98 4.21
C ILE A 202 -15.66 3.42 3.52
N LEU A 203 -16.70 2.58 3.49
CA LEU A 203 -17.97 2.91 2.83
C LEU A 203 -18.69 4.09 3.51
N LEU A 204 -18.59 4.24 4.84
CA LEU A 204 -19.12 5.40 5.55
C LEU A 204 -18.40 6.73 5.22
N THR A 205 -17.20 6.66 4.64
CA THR A 205 -16.46 7.83 4.15
C THR A 205 -16.76 8.17 2.69
N GLN A 206 -17.58 7.39 1.99
CA GLN A 206 -17.94 7.68 0.61
C GLN A 206 -18.96 8.82 0.53
N TYR A 207 -18.76 9.74 -0.41
CA TYR A 207 -19.79 10.71 -0.78
C TYR A 207 -20.85 10.07 -1.68
N THR A 208 -22.10 10.15 -1.25
CA THR A 208 -23.29 9.69 -1.94
C THR A 208 -24.25 10.85 -2.16
N GLU A 209 -25.31 10.64 -2.93
CA GLU A 209 -26.35 11.67 -3.12
C GLU A 209 -26.98 12.08 -1.77
N ASP A 210 -27.16 11.13 -0.85
CA ASP A 210 -27.79 11.36 0.45
C ASP A 210 -26.94 12.19 1.43
N ASN A 211 -25.62 12.23 1.27
CA ASN A 211 -24.71 12.86 2.25
C ASN A 211 -23.90 14.04 1.69
N THR A 212 -24.21 14.51 0.47
CA THR A 212 -23.48 15.62 -0.17
C THR A 212 -24.24 16.95 -0.13
N PHE A 213 -25.42 17.03 0.49
CA PHE A 213 -26.27 18.23 0.49
C PHE A 213 -25.59 19.52 1.00
N TYR A 214 -24.57 19.39 1.85
CA TYR A 214 -23.80 20.50 2.42
C TYR A 214 -22.48 20.81 1.69
N ILE A 215 -22.15 20.07 0.63
CA ILE A 215 -20.92 20.25 -0.16
C ILE A 215 -21.18 21.24 -1.30
N GLU A 216 -20.31 22.25 -1.46
CA GLU A 216 -20.46 23.30 -2.47
C GLU A 216 -20.56 22.76 -3.90
N ASN A 217 -19.72 21.79 -4.26
CA ASN A 217 -19.68 21.19 -5.59
C ASN A 217 -20.00 19.69 -5.55
N GLN A 218 -21.25 19.38 -5.22
CA GLN A 218 -21.75 18.00 -5.00
C GLN A 218 -21.34 17.06 -6.14
N ARG A 219 -21.60 17.45 -7.40
CA ARG A 219 -21.28 16.63 -8.59
C ARG A 219 -19.81 16.22 -8.68
N ARG A 220 -18.88 17.03 -8.18
CA ARG A 220 -17.44 16.71 -8.18
C ARG A 220 -17.02 15.84 -6.99
N ALA A 221 -17.80 15.84 -5.91
CA ALA A 221 -17.51 15.05 -4.71
C ALA A 221 -18.09 13.63 -4.80
N LEU A 222 -19.24 13.46 -5.46
CA LEU A 222 -19.95 12.18 -5.58
C LEU A 222 -19.03 11.03 -5.99
N GLY A 223 -19.17 9.91 -5.29
CA GLY A 223 -18.38 8.69 -5.48
C GLY A 223 -16.98 8.73 -4.87
N GLY A 224 -16.47 9.92 -4.52
CA GLY A 224 -15.19 10.10 -3.85
C GLY A 224 -15.23 9.75 -2.36
N PHE A 225 -14.05 9.67 -1.74
CA PHE A 225 -13.90 9.32 -0.33
C PHE A 225 -13.26 10.48 0.44
N ARG A 226 -13.91 10.88 1.54
CA ARG A 226 -13.45 11.97 2.41
C ARG A 226 -12.41 11.49 3.43
N HIS A 227 -11.69 12.44 4.03
CA HIS A 227 -10.60 12.17 4.95
C HIS A 227 -11.05 11.35 6.17
N SER A 228 -12.16 11.70 6.79
CA SER A 228 -12.75 10.97 7.91
C SER A 228 -14.25 11.31 8.03
N LEU A 229 -14.96 10.69 8.97
CA LEU A 229 -16.38 10.97 9.18
C LEU A 229 -16.67 12.42 9.59
N ILE A 230 -15.67 13.12 10.14
CA ILE A 230 -15.77 14.51 10.60
C ILE A 230 -14.96 15.50 9.74
N SER A 231 -14.24 15.01 8.72
CA SER A 231 -13.43 15.84 7.84
C SER A 231 -13.80 15.60 6.39
N ASN A 232 -14.41 16.64 5.79
CA ASN A 232 -14.94 16.60 4.44
C ASN A 232 -13.86 16.75 3.34
N THR A 233 -12.59 16.88 3.72
CA THR A 233 -11.48 17.00 2.78
C THR A 233 -11.41 15.77 1.88
N GLN A 234 -11.43 15.98 0.57
CA GLN A 234 -11.24 14.94 -0.43
C GLN A 234 -9.95 15.19 -1.19
N ARG A 235 -9.17 14.13 -1.37
CA ARG A 235 -7.97 14.13 -2.22
C ARG A 235 -7.97 12.90 -3.11
N ILE A 236 -7.25 13.00 -4.23
CA ILE A 236 -7.14 11.91 -5.21
C ILE A 236 -6.60 10.62 -4.57
N ASP A 237 -5.61 10.73 -3.68
CA ASP A 237 -5.01 9.58 -3.01
C ASP A 237 -5.98 8.90 -2.03
N TYR A 238 -6.90 9.64 -1.41
CA TYR A 238 -7.88 9.06 -0.49
C TYR A 238 -8.84 8.15 -1.25
N THR A 239 -9.33 8.66 -2.39
CA THR A 239 -10.22 7.91 -3.28
C THR A 239 -9.48 6.74 -3.94
N GLN A 240 -8.23 6.94 -4.37
CA GLN A 240 -7.42 5.89 -4.95
C GLN A 240 -7.20 4.72 -3.98
N HIS A 241 -6.77 4.98 -2.74
CA HIS A 241 -6.56 3.90 -1.77
C HIS A 241 -7.88 3.19 -1.43
N ALA A 242 -8.98 3.93 -1.27
CA ALA A 242 -10.30 3.35 -0.99
C ALA A 242 -10.74 2.38 -2.11
N ILE A 243 -10.70 2.83 -3.37
CA ILE A 243 -11.09 2.01 -4.51
C ILE A 243 -10.14 0.82 -4.68
N MET A 244 -8.83 1.01 -4.55
CA MET A 244 -7.86 -0.09 -4.67
C MET A 244 -8.07 -1.16 -3.60
N ALA A 245 -8.33 -0.77 -2.35
CA ALA A 245 -8.66 -1.71 -1.28
C ALA A 245 -9.96 -2.48 -1.57
N LEU A 246 -11.05 -1.75 -1.87
CA LEU A 246 -12.36 -2.34 -2.13
C LEU A 246 -12.33 -3.29 -3.34
N MET A 247 -11.70 -2.89 -4.45
CA MET A 247 -11.53 -3.74 -5.63
C MET A 247 -10.70 -4.98 -5.33
N LYS A 248 -9.60 -4.85 -4.57
CA LYS A 248 -8.77 -5.99 -4.19
C LYS A 248 -9.58 -7.00 -3.36
N ILE A 249 -10.36 -6.51 -2.41
CA ILE A 249 -11.20 -7.34 -1.53
C ILE A 249 -12.30 -8.04 -2.33
N TYR A 250 -13.02 -7.29 -3.17
CA TYR A 250 -14.10 -7.81 -4.02
C TYR A 250 -13.59 -8.84 -5.05
N ASN A 251 -12.56 -8.51 -5.82
CA ASN A 251 -12.04 -9.38 -6.89
C ASN A 251 -11.46 -10.70 -6.36
N ASN A 252 -11.09 -10.76 -5.08
CA ASN A 252 -10.57 -11.96 -4.46
C ASN A 252 -11.60 -12.71 -3.60
N GLY A 253 -12.86 -12.28 -3.58
CA GLY A 253 -13.93 -12.90 -2.78
C GLY A 253 -13.57 -13.01 -1.31
N ILE A 254 -12.93 -11.98 -0.73
CA ILE A 254 -12.48 -12.03 0.67
C ILE A 254 -13.67 -12.05 1.64
N LEU A 255 -14.78 -11.41 1.29
CA LEU A 255 -15.94 -11.24 2.16
C LEU A 255 -17.18 -12.04 1.71
N ASP A 256 -17.03 -12.82 0.63
CA ASP A 256 -18.06 -13.70 0.08
C ASP A 256 -18.27 -14.96 0.93
#